data_AF-A0A935Z7H0-F1
#
_entry.id   AF-A0A935Z7H0-F1
#
_cell.length_a   1.000
_cell.length_b   1.000
_cell.length_c   1.000
_cell.angle_alpha   90.00
_cell.angle_beta   90.00
_cell.angle_gamma   90.00
#
_symmetry.space_group_name_H-M   'P 1'
#
loop_
_entity.id
_entity.type
_entity.pdbx_description
1 polymer ?
#
loop_
_entity_poly.entity_id
_entity_poly.type
_entity_poly.pdbx_seq_one_letter_code
_entity_poly.pdbx_strand_id
1 'polypeptide(L)' 'MLTDRFTARVLAGLFFVFPFLMGGATLVMTGPELRTSKLYTGIAIMSVPVWVVGAALFYRSTRMKE' A
#
# COMPACT_ATOMS: atom_id res chain seq x y z
N MET A 1 18.94 8.49 15.37
CA MET A 1 18.37 8.93 14.08
C MET A 1 18.30 7.82 13.03
N LEU A 2 19.19 6.83 13.03
CA LEU A 2 19.12 5.70 12.09
C LEU A 2 17.84 4.84 12.23
N THR A 3 17.37 4.62 13.46
CA THR A 3 16.16 3.83 13.78
C THR A 3 14.87 4.47 13.26
N ASP A 4 14.76 5.80 13.28
CA ASP A 4 13.57 6.52 12.79
C ASP A 4 13.47 6.42 11.26
N ARG A 5 14.61 6.51 10.58
CA ARG A 5 14.68 6.35 9.14
C ARG A 5 14.34 4.92 8.72
N PHE A 6 14.90 3.92 9.40
CA PHE A 6 14.60 2.51 9.13
C PHE A 6 13.12 2.21 9.36
N THR A 7 12.57 2.66 10.49
CA THR A 7 11.14 2.51 10.80
C THR A 7 10.25 3.15 9.74
N ALA A 8 10.59 4.36 9.27
CA ALA A 8 9.84 5.03 8.20
C ALA A 8 9.90 4.26 6.87
N ARG A 9 11.03 3.63 6.53
CA ARG A 9 11.16 2.78 5.33
C ARG A 9 10.37 1.49 5.46
N VAL A 10 10.42 0.84 6.61
CA VAL A 10 9.66 -0.38 6.88
C VAL A 10 8.16 -0.10 6.82
N LEU A 11 7.71 0.99 7.47
CA LEU A 11 6.31 1.41 7.38
C LEU A 11 5.93 1.73 5.94
N ALA A 12 6.71 2.52 5.20
CA ALA A 12 6.43 2.79 3.79
C ALA A 12 6.29 1.50 2.96
N GLY A 13 7.19 0.53 3.17
CA GLY A 13 7.12 -0.78 2.54
C GLY A 13 5.82 -1.53 2.89
N LEU A 14 5.41 -1.53 4.16
CA LEU A 14 4.15 -2.14 4.60
C LEU A 14 2.94 -1.49 3.91
N PHE A 15 2.92 -0.16 3.81
CA PHE A 15 1.85 0.58 3.11
C PHE A 15 1.77 0.27 1.61
N PHE A 16 2.87 -0.16 0.98
CA PHE A 16 2.86 -0.62 -0.41
C PHE A 16 2.53 -2.10 -0.57
N VAL A 17 2.99 -2.96 0.35
CA VAL A 17 2.78 -4.41 0.25
C VAL A 17 1.35 -4.80 0.60
N PHE A 18 0.76 -4.18 1.63
CA PHE A 18 -0.56 -4.56 2.13
C PHE A 18 -1.69 -4.46 1.09
N PRO A 19 -1.79 -3.38 0.29
CA PRO A 19 -2.82 -3.26 -0.74
C PRO A 19 -2.64 -4.28 -1.88
N PHE A 20 -1.40 -4.64 -2.22
CA PHE A 20 -1.14 -5.69 -3.22
C PHE A 20 -1.53 -7.06 -2.72
N LEU A 21 -1.23 -7.39 -1.45
CA LEU A 21 -1.66 -8.65 -0.85
C LEU A 21 -3.18 -8.73 -0.76
N MET A 22 -3.85 -7.65 -0.36
CA MET A 22 -5.31 -7.59 -0.30
C MET A 22 -5.95 -7.70 -1.69
N GLY A 23 -5.46 -6.95 -2.68
CA GLY A 23 -5.96 -7.01 -4.06
C GLY A 23 -5.70 -8.37 -4.71
N GLY A 24 -4.48 -8.91 -4.55
CA GLY A 24 -4.09 -10.23 -5.05
C GLY A 24 -4.87 -11.38 -4.40
N ALA A 25 -5.03 -11.37 -3.07
CA ALA A 25 -5.83 -12.37 -2.36
C ALA A 25 -7.30 -12.30 -2.79
N THR A 26 -7.84 -11.09 -2.95
CA THR A 26 -9.22 -10.90 -3.43
C THR A 26 -9.37 -11.44 -4.86
N LEU A 27 -8.42 -11.18 -5.76
CA LEU A 27 -8.43 -11.70 -7.13
C LEU A 27 -8.34 -13.22 -7.22
N VAL A 28 -7.60 -13.86 -6.32
CA VAL A 28 -7.44 -15.33 -6.25
C VAL A 28 -8.67 -15.98 -5.63
N MET A 29 -9.26 -15.39 -4.58
CA MET A 29 -10.39 -15.96 -3.86
C MET A 29 -11.75 -15.66 -4.50
N THR A 30 -11.86 -14.65 -5.37
CA THR A 30 -13.11 -14.31 -6.06
C THR A 30 -13.12 -14.79 -7.50
N GLY A 31 -14.26 -15.34 -7.93
CA GLY A 31 -14.47 -15.79 -9.31
C GLY A 31 -14.36 -14.64 -10.32
N PRO A 32 -14.17 -14.93 -11.63
CA PRO A 32 -13.94 -13.92 -12.67
C PRO A 32 -14.99 -12.81 -12.72
N GLU A 33 -16.22 -13.14 -12.34
CA GLU A 33 -17.41 -12.28 -12.35
C GLU A 33 -17.31 -11.12 -11.34
N LEU A 34 -16.52 -11.26 -10.27
CA LEU A 34 -16.33 -10.24 -9.25
C LEU A 34 -15.18 -9.27 -9.59
N ARG A 35 -14.33 -9.61 -10.57
CA ARG A 35 -13.16 -8.80 -10.96
C ARG A 35 -13.54 -7.50 -11.68
N THR A 36 -14.73 -7.46 -12.29
CA THR A 36 -15.33 -6.28 -12.94
C THR A 36 -16.43 -5.63 -12.11
N SER A 37 -16.69 -6.15 -10.91
CA SER A 37 -17.70 -5.61 -10.01
C SER A 37 -17.31 -4.21 -9.54
N LYS A 38 -18.31 -3.32 -9.46
CA LYS A 38 -18.18 -1.97 -8.87
C LYS A 38 -17.57 -2.00 -7.46
N LEU A 39 -17.72 -3.12 -6.76
CA LEU A 39 -17.14 -3.36 -5.43
C LEU A 39 -15.60 -3.44 -5.49
N TYR A 40 -15.04 -4.13 -6.49
CA TYR A 40 -13.59 -4.21 -6.68
C TYR A 40 -13.00 -2.86 -7.08
N THR A 41 -13.69 -2.13 -7.96
CA THR A 41 -13.32 -0.74 -8.31
C THR A 41 -13.36 0.18 -7.07
N GLY A 42 -14.36 0.02 -6.21
CA GLY A 42 -14.45 0.74 -4.93
C GLY A 42 -13.27 0.45 -4.01
N ILE A 43 -12.90 -0.82 -3.85
CA ILE A 43 -11.73 -1.23 -3.05
C ILE A 43 -10.43 -0.66 -3.62
N ALA A 44 -10.26 -0.69 -4.95
CA ALA A 44 -9.10 -0.13 -5.62
C ALA A 44 -8.97 1.38 -5.37
N ILE A 45 -10.06 2.14 -5.49
CA ILE A 45 -10.08 3.59 -5.20
C ILE A 45 -9.78 3.86 -3.72
N MET A 46 -10.38 3.10 -2.80
CA MET A 46 -10.16 3.24 -1.36
C MET A 46 -8.73 2.85 -0.93
N SER A 47 -7.98 2.13 -1.78
CA SER A 47 -6.57 1.83 -1.53
C SER A 47 -5.63 3.00 -1.86
N VAL A 48 -6.05 3.97 -2.69
CA VAL A 48 -5.21 5.09 -3.14
C VAL A 48 -4.62 5.92 -1.97
N PRO A 49 -5.38 6.28 -0.92
CA PRO A 49 -4.81 6.97 0.24
C PRO A 49 -3.67 6.19 0.91
N VAL A 50 -3.76 4.85 0.95
CA VAL A 50 -2.73 3.98 1.52
C VAL A 50 -1.42 4.09 0.71
N TRP A 51 -1.52 4.10 -0.61
CA TRP A 51 -0.39 4.34 -1.52
C TRP A 51 0.25 5.71 -1.31
N VAL A 52 -0.57 6.76 -1.18
CA VAL A 52 -0.10 8.13 -0.96
C VAL A 52 0.66 8.25 0.36
N VAL A 53 0.15 7.62 1.45
CA VAL A 53 0.82 7.61 2.75
C VAL A 53 2.16 6.85 2.68
N GLY A 54 2.18 5.68 2.02
CA GLY A 54 3.41 4.92 1.81
C GLY A 54 4.48 5.73 1.06
N ALA A 55 4.09 6.42 -0.02
CA ALA A 55 4.98 7.28 -0.79
C ALA A 55 5.51 8.48 0.02
N ALA A 56 4.64 9.12 0.82
CA ALA A 56 5.04 10.22 1.70
C ALA A 56 6.03 9.77 2.77
N LEU A 57 5.81 8.61 3.40
CA LEU A 57 6.74 8.03 4.38
C LEU A 57 8.08 7.65 3.74
N PHE A 58 8.06 7.08 2.53
CA PHE A 58 9.26 6.76 1.79
C PHE A 58 10.07 8.01 1.47
N TYR A 59 9.42 9.04 0.91
CA TYR A 59 10.04 10.32 0.59
C TYR A 59 10.60 11.04 1.83
N ARG A 60 9.89 10.98 2.95
CA ARG A 60 10.38 11.52 4.23
C ARG A 60 11.63 10.77 4.71
N SER A 61 11.64 9.44 4.57
CA SER A 61 12.78 8.62 4.98
C SER A 61 14.05 8.89 4.16
N THR A 62 13.93 9.28 2.89
CA THR A 62 15.09 9.62 2.04
C THR A 62 15.64 11.02 2.36
N ARG A 63 14.79 11.91 2.91
CA ARG A 63 15.15 13.28 3.28
C ARG A 63 15.75 13.40 4.69
N MET A 64 15.55 12.42 5.57
CA MET A 64 16.20 12.39 6.89
C MET A 64 17.72 12.24 6.69
N LYS A 65 18.56 13.09 7.31
CA LYS A 65 20.04 12.92 7.34
C LYS A 65 20.44 11.85 8.37
N GLU A 66 21.62 11.23 8.19
CA GLU A 66 22.09 10.11 9.04
C GLU A 66 22.36 10.56 10.47
#